data_AF-W6NE44-F1
#
_entry.id   AF-W6NE44-F1
#
_cell.length_a   1.000
_cell.length_b   1.000
_cell.length_c   1.000
_cell.angle_alpha   90.00
_cell.angle_beta   90.00
_cell.angle_gamma   90.00
#
_symmetry.space_group_name_H-M   'P 1'
#
loop_
_entity.id
_entity.type
_entity.pdbx_description
1 polymer ?
#
loop_
_entity_poly.entity_id
_entity_poly.type
_entity_poly.pdbx_seq_one_letter_code
_entity_poly.pdbx_strand_id
1 'polypeptide(L)'
;MNRKLRTLILVAVISFTSFQFKTTVSAYSGTKNSVDVNKEWSVKFNKTLESDTVNSSNIIVKDASGNSIPVAITLSQDKYTVFISPQTSGYIPGAQYTVNISKGVKDSAGIPLSEAGTLKFTLVNKYSDGTSYLGLPVINSNTFQHMPLLSSQKQGFILNSTAGQNVKYRIFVAQDNPYSDGAFQEITQNYVSPVNGVVTANKALDSGTNGQKYKAIIYVRRAGVSTGAHRDMNTDYDNYYIDYFRCVDSSSISNVKYTNYDTSLSYGVNKQLAWESYPNEGPYFSKTASFTNLASANQIKYYMNPSNFLDSYGKYQFLKLSYEDGISVDDLNNFLANKGIFKGHGQDFINAAKANNISVSYLVSHAMLETGLGTSYLSSGQAKYNGKVVYNFFGIGAVDSDPNGEGSKKAYEEGWFTPQLAISGGAQWLSKSYINNANYKQDTIYKMRWNPADPGQHQYATDISWSYNQISNIINMINMAPSLYQTVYFDIPKYAQ
;
A
#
# COMPACT_ATOMS: atom_id res chain seq x y z
N MET A 1 -60.70 -70.31 47.66
CA MET A 1 -59.51 -71.11 47.29
C MET A 1 -59.18 -70.85 45.82
N ASN A 2 -58.09 -70.11 45.56
CA ASN A 2 -57.17 -70.18 44.39
C ASN A 2 -57.76 -70.31 42.96
N ARG A 3 -57.55 -69.35 42.04
CA ARG A 3 -56.39 -69.19 41.09
C ARG A 3 -56.99 -69.14 39.66
N LYS A 4 -56.65 -68.33 38.66
CA LYS A 4 -55.54 -67.40 38.34
C LYS A 4 -56.08 -66.42 37.27
N LEU A 5 -56.01 -65.11 37.50
CA LEU A 5 -56.11 -64.11 36.43
C LEU A 5 -54.67 -63.81 36.00
N ARG A 6 -54.30 -64.17 34.76
CA ARG A 6 -53.01 -63.81 34.18
C ARG A 6 -53.11 -62.40 33.63
N THR A 7 -52.62 -61.42 34.39
CA THR A 7 -52.42 -60.05 33.90
C THR A 7 -51.22 -60.04 32.95
N LEU A 8 -51.46 -59.79 31.66
CA LEU A 8 -50.43 -59.45 30.69
C LEU A 8 -50.03 -57.98 30.95
N ILE A 9 -48.80 -57.72 31.40
CA ILE A 9 -48.25 -56.36 31.45
C ILE A 9 -47.74 -56.04 30.05
N LEU A 10 -48.49 -55.19 29.34
CA LEU A 10 -48.04 -54.59 28.08
C LEU A 10 -47.08 -53.45 28.43
N VAL A 11 -45.77 -53.68 28.32
CA VAL A 11 -44.76 -52.62 28.41
C VAL A 11 -44.82 -51.84 27.10
N ALA A 12 -45.50 -50.69 27.12
CA ALA A 12 -45.42 -49.71 26.03
C ALA A 12 -44.03 -49.05 26.08
N VAL A 13 -43.11 -49.51 25.23
CA VAL A 13 -41.86 -48.79 24.94
C VAL A 13 -42.23 -47.53 24.15
N ILE A 14 -42.39 -46.42 24.85
CA ILE A 14 -42.47 -45.10 24.21
C ILE A 14 -41.07 -44.81 23.67
N SER A 15 -40.86 -45.15 22.39
CA SER A 15 -39.73 -44.65 21.62
C SER A 15 -39.85 -43.13 21.54
N PHE A 16 -39.18 -42.42 22.45
CA PHE A 16 -38.91 -41.00 22.29
C PHE A 16 -37.97 -40.86 21.10
N THR A 17 -38.51 -40.74 19.89
CA THR A 17 -37.75 -40.23 18.75
C THR A 17 -37.41 -38.79 19.08
N SER A 18 -36.26 -38.56 19.70
CA SER A 18 -35.71 -37.22 19.82
C SER A 18 -35.52 -36.69 18.39
N PHE A 19 -36.35 -35.74 17.99
CA PHE A 19 -36.10 -34.97 16.78
C PHE A 19 -34.84 -34.15 17.06
N GLN A 20 -33.69 -34.71 16.70
CA GLN A 20 -32.42 -33.99 16.71
C GLN A 20 -32.48 -33.00 15.54
N PHE A 21 -32.86 -31.75 15.83
CA PHE A 21 -32.74 -30.66 14.86
C PHE A 21 -31.28 -30.61 14.38
N LYS A 22 -31.05 -30.59 13.07
CA LYS A 22 -29.69 -30.56 12.50
C LYS A 22 -29.02 -29.23 12.82
N THR A 23 -27.73 -29.26 13.13
CA THR A 23 -26.91 -28.05 13.22
C THR A 23 -26.68 -27.52 11.81
N THR A 24 -27.02 -26.27 11.60
CA THR A 24 -26.91 -25.58 10.31
C THR A 24 -26.23 -24.25 10.51
N VAL A 25 -25.40 -23.87 9.54
CA VAL A 25 -24.92 -22.50 9.41
C VAL A 25 -26.02 -21.66 8.75
N SER A 26 -26.36 -20.50 9.33
CA SER A 26 -27.40 -19.64 8.76
C SER A 26 -26.88 -18.98 7.48
N ALA A 27 -27.41 -19.38 6.32
CA ALA A 27 -27.25 -18.70 5.02
C ALA A 27 -25.80 -18.24 4.71
N TYR A 28 -24.81 -19.09 4.95
CA TYR A 28 -23.40 -18.83 4.65
C TYR A 28 -22.98 -19.54 3.34
N SER A 29 -23.74 -19.27 2.28
CA SER A 29 -23.49 -19.74 0.92
C SER A 29 -23.69 -18.61 -0.10
N GLY A 30 -22.79 -18.51 -1.08
CA GLY A 30 -22.91 -17.57 -2.21
C GLY A 30 -21.67 -16.72 -2.47
N THR A 31 -21.88 -15.59 -3.15
CA THR A 31 -20.83 -14.65 -3.56
C THR A 31 -21.14 -13.25 -3.03
N LYS A 32 -20.12 -12.54 -2.52
CA LYS A 32 -20.18 -11.12 -2.15
C LYS A 32 -19.16 -10.32 -2.94
N ASN A 33 -19.55 -9.17 -3.47
CA ASN A 33 -18.66 -8.28 -4.21
C ASN A 33 -18.48 -6.96 -3.43
N SER A 34 -17.43 -6.22 -3.76
CA SER A 34 -17.11 -4.92 -3.16
C SER A 34 -17.01 -4.99 -1.63
N VAL A 35 -16.36 -6.03 -1.13
CA VAL A 35 -16.16 -6.23 0.31
C VAL A 35 -14.98 -5.38 0.79
N ASP A 36 -15.13 -4.73 1.95
CA ASP A 36 -14.06 -3.96 2.57
C ASP A 36 -12.84 -4.84 2.91
N VAL A 37 -11.63 -4.32 2.74
CA VAL A 37 -10.39 -5.07 2.98
C VAL A 37 -10.20 -5.49 4.45
N ASN A 38 -10.87 -4.82 5.38
CA ASN A 38 -10.83 -5.13 6.81
C ASN A 38 -12.02 -5.98 7.28
N LYS A 39 -12.78 -6.57 6.34
CA LYS A 39 -14.03 -7.27 6.65
C LYS A 39 -13.81 -8.42 7.64
N GLU A 40 -14.37 -8.26 8.84
CA GLU A 40 -14.65 -9.37 9.73
C GLU A 40 -15.97 -10.06 9.33
N TRP A 41 -15.94 -11.38 9.23
CA TRP A 41 -17.13 -12.19 8.97
C TRP A 41 -17.73 -12.67 10.28
N SER A 42 -19.01 -12.37 10.49
CA SER A 42 -19.80 -12.92 11.61
C SER A 42 -20.71 -14.04 11.07
N VAL A 43 -20.45 -15.27 11.50
CA VAL A 43 -21.15 -16.46 11.04
C VAL A 43 -22.04 -16.99 12.14
N LYS A 44 -23.36 -16.89 11.97
CA LYS A 44 -24.34 -17.31 12.97
C LYS A 44 -24.84 -18.73 12.74
N PHE A 45 -24.88 -19.51 13.81
CA PHE A 45 -25.37 -20.88 13.85
C PHE A 45 -26.72 -20.95 14.56
N ASN A 46 -27.50 -21.98 14.24
CA ASN A 46 -28.81 -22.21 14.87
C ASN A 46 -28.73 -22.88 16.25
N LYS A 47 -27.54 -23.33 16.65
CA LYS A 47 -27.24 -23.97 17.93
C LYS A 47 -25.91 -23.46 18.49
N THR A 48 -25.72 -23.63 19.80
CA THR A 48 -24.43 -23.39 20.45
C THR A 48 -23.38 -24.38 19.95
N LEU A 49 -22.16 -23.91 19.78
CA LEU A 49 -21.05 -24.70 19.26
C LEU A 49 -20.16 -25.31 20.34
N GLU A 50 -19.50 -26.42 20.00
CA GLU A 50 -18.38 -26.98 20.75
C GLU A 50 -17.11 -26.19 20.43
N SER A 51 -16.57 -25.49 21.43
CA SER A 51 -15.47 -24.51 21.26
C SER A 51 -14.23 -25.11 20.63
N ASP A 52 -13.86 -26.34 20.98
CA ASP A 52 -12.65 -27.00 20.47
C ASP A 52 -12.73 -27.32 18.98
N THR A 53 -13.93 -27.34 18.40
CA THR A 53 -14.14 -27.57 16.96
C THR A 53 -14.11 -26.28 16.14
N VAL A 54 -14.14 -25.11 16.78
CA VAL A 54 -14.09 -23.79 16.15
C VAL A 54 -12.62 -23.35 16.06
N ASN A 55 -11.94 -23.83 15.03
CA ASN A 55 -10.50 -23.65 14.85
C ASN A 55 -10.10 -23.62 13.37
N SER A 56 -8.81 -23.38 13.10
CA SER A 56 -8.24 -23.25 11.74
C SER A 56 -8.18 -24.55 10.94
N SER A 57 -8.47 -25.71 11.53
CA SER A 57 -8.61 -26.97 10.79
C SER A 57 -9.99 -27.10 10.17
N ASN A 58 -11.01 -26.52 10.81
CA ASN A 58 -12.40 -26.59 10.35
C ASN A 58 -12.87 -25.32 9.63
N ILE A 59 -12.22 -24.18 9.86
CA ILE A 59 -12.58 -22.90 9.28
C ILE A 59 -11.34 -22.31 8.61
N ILE A 60 -11.38 -22.20 7.29
CA ILE A 60 -10.23 -21.77 6.48
C ILE A 60 -10.66 -20.69 5.49
N VAL A 61 -9.79 -19.72 5.25
CA VAL A 61 -9.95 -18.76 4.16
C VAL A 61 -8.88 -19.05 3.11
N LYS A 62 -9.28 -19.14 1.85
CA LYS A 62 -8.38 -19.42 0.72
C LYS A 62 -8.34 -18.26 -0.26
N ASP A 63 -7.18 -18.00 -0.84
CA ASP A 63 -7.02 -17.09 -1.98
C ASP A 63 -7.55 -17.72 -3.29
N ALA A 64 -7.52 -16.96 -4.39
CA ALA A 64 -7.95 -17.41 -5.71
C ALA A 64 -7.11 -18.58 -6.27
N SER A 65 -5.86 -18.72 -5.82
CA SER A 65 -4.96 -19.81 -6.17
C SER A 65 -5.19 -21.08 -5.34
N GLY A 66 -6.10 -21.02 -4.35
CA GLY A 66 -6.42 -22.13 -3.46
C GLY A 66 -5.53 -22.25 -2.22
N ASN A 67 -4.59 -21.31 -2.01
CA ASN A 67 -3.73 -21.29 -0.84
C ASN A 67 -4.51 -20.80 0.38
N SER A 68 -4.34 -21.45 1.53
CA SER A 68 -4.91 -20.96 2.78
C SER A 68 -4.17 -19.72 3.25
N ILE A 69 -4.93 -18.69 3.65
CA ILE A 69 -4.39 -17.48 4.27
C ILE A 69 -4.67 -17.47 5.78
N PRO A 70 -3.76 -16.91 6.60
CA PRO A 70 -3.96 -16.80 8.04
C PRO A 70 -5.16 -15.91 8.39
N VAL A 71 -5.97 -16.34 9.36
CA VAL A 71 -7.10 -15.59 9.91
C VAL A 71 -7.24 -15.85 11.40
N ALA A 72 -7.74 -14.88 12.15
CA ALA A 72 -8.13 -15.08 13.54
C ALA A 72 -9.56 -15.61 13.59
N ILE A 73 -9.78 -16.68 14.35
CA ILE A 73 -11.09 -17.31 14.52
C ILE A 73 -11.46 -17.19 15.99
N THR A 74 -12.61 -16.57 16.28
CA THR A 74 -13.12 -16.47 17.65
C THR A 74 -14.59 -16.89 17.72
N LEU A 75 -14.98 -17.42 18.87
CA LEU A 75 -16.36 -17.80 19.17
C LEU A 75 -16.96 -16.78 20.13
N SER A 76 -18.17 -16.32 19.86
CA SER A 76 -18.93 -15.45 20.75
C SER A 76 -19.17 -16.10 22.10
N GLN A 77 -19.40 -15.28 23.14
CA GLN A 77 -19.65 -15.78 24.50
C GLN A 77 -20.92 -16.65 24.59
N ASP A 78 -21.94 -16.32 23.80
CA ASP A 78 -23.18 -17.11 23.69
C ASP A 78 -23.01 -18.41 22.87
N LYS A 79 -21.82 -18.62 22.27
CA LYS A 79 -21.44 -19.77 21.44
C LYS A 79 -22.25 -19.95 20.15
N TYR A 80 -23.02 -18.95 19.73
CA TYR A 80 -23.82 -19.02 18.49
C TYR A 80 -23.12 -18.42 17.27
N THR A 81 -22.08 -17.59 17.46
CA THR A 81 -21.49 -16.81 16.38
C THR A 81 -19.99 -17.00 16.32
N VAL A 82 -19.48 -17.35 15.15
CA VAL A 82 -18.04 -17.39 14.88
C VAL A 82 -17.64 -16.11 14.16
N PHE A 83 -16.61 -15.43 14.66
CA PHE A 83 -15.97 -14.31 13.98
C PHE A 83 -14.71 -14.79 13.26
N ILE A 84 -14.55 -14.39 12.00
CA ILE A 84 -13.40 -14.70 11.16
C ILE A 84 -12.82 -13.38 10.70
N SER A 85 -11.66 -13.03 11.26
CA SER A 85 -11.01 -11.74 11.03
C SER A 85 -9.75 -11.96 10.19
N PRO A 86 -9.47 -11.09 9.19
CA PRO A 86 -8.26 -11.21 8.38
C PRO A 86 -6.99 -11.17 9.24
N GLN A 87 -5.87 -11.59 8.64
CA GLN A 87 -4.56 -11.30 9.20
C GLN A 87 -4.37 -9.80 9.42
N THR A 88 -3.43 -9.46 10.30
CA THR A 88 -3.03 -8.11 10.68
C THR A 88 -2.87 -7.22 9.45
N SER A 89 -3.60 -6.10 9.42
CA SER A 89 -3.72 -5.16 8.28
C SER A 89 -4.69 -5.55 7.13
N GLY A 90 -5.53 -6.56 7.29
CA GLY A 90 -6.61 -6.83 6.32
C GLY A 90 -6.20 -7.72 5.14
N TYR A 91 -7.14 -7.90 4.21
CA TYR A 91 -6.98 -8.65 2.95
C TYR A 91 -6.26 -7.83 1.87
N ILE A 92 -5.78 -8.50 0.83
CA ILE A 92 -5.19 -7.82 -0.34
C ILE A 92 -6.33 -7.15 -1.14
N PRO A 93 -6.24 -5.84 -1.45
CA PRO A 93 -7.26 -5.16 -2.25
C PRO A 93 -7.44 -5.78 -3.63
N GLY A 94 -8.66 -5.76 -4.14
CA GLY A 94 -9.03 -6.30 -5.45
C GLY A 94 -8.98 -7.84 -5.58
N ALA A 95 -8.38 -8.53 -4.62
CA ALA A 95 -8.28 -9.99 -4.63
C ALA A 95 -9.63 -10.67 -4.35
N GLN A 96 -9.68 -11.96 -4.69
CA GLN A 96 -10.82 -12.83 -4.37
C GLN A 96 -10.39 -13.89 -3.35
N TYR A 97 -11.29 -14.18 -2.42
CA TYR A 97 -11.10 -15.20 -1.41
C TYR A 97 -12.35 -16.05 -1.22
N THR A 98 -12.18 -17.18 -0.55
CA THR A 98 -13.26 -18.08 -0.17
C THR A 98 -13.13 -18.47 1.30
N VAL A 99 -14.15 -18.17 2.11
CA VAL A 99 -14.30 -18.75 3.45
C VAL A 99 -14.91 -20.14 3.31
N ASN A 100 -14.33 -21.14 3.96
CA ASN A 100 -14.83 -22.51 4.01
C ASN A 100 -15.00 -22.95 5.46
N ILE A 101 -16.16 -23.48 5.78
CA ILE A 101 -16.53 -24.03 7.09
C ILE A 101 -16.86 -25.50 6.87
N SER A 102 -16.01 -26.38 7.39
CA SER A 102 -16.14 -27.81 7.22
C SER A 102 -17.25 -28.39 8.09
N LYS A 103 -17.67 -29.63 7.76
CA LYS A 103 -18.57 -30.40 8.62
C LYS A 103 -17.96 -30.78 9.97
N GLY A 104 -16.65 -30.55 10.17
CA GLY A 104 -15.96 -30.84 11.43
C GLY A 104 -16.30 -29.88 12.57
N VAL A 105 -16.93 -28.73 12.30
CA VAL A 105 -17.56 -27.90 13.32
C VAL A 105 -18.75 -28.64 13.92
N LYS A 106 -18.86 -28.68 15.25
CA LYS A 106 -19.92 -29.41 15.97
C LYS A 106 -20.72 -28.50 16.88
N ASP A 107 -21.99 -28.86 17.12
CA ASP A 107 -22.76 -28.27 18.20
C ASP A 107 -22.27 -28.74 19.57
N SER A 108 -22.76 -28.13 20.65
CA SER A 108 -22.38 -28.51 22.03
C SER A 108 -22.80 -29.93 22.43
N ALA A 109 -23.60 -30.65 21.62
CA ALA A 109 -23.92 -32.06 21.81
C ALA A 109 -22.99 -32.99 21.00
N GLY A 110 -21.96 -32.44 20.34
CA GLY A 110 -21.01 -33.18 19.52
C GLY A 110 -21.56 -33.55 18.14
N ILE A 111 -22.69 -32.98 17.72
CA ILE A 111 -23.30 -33.26 16.41
C ILE A 111 -22.63 -32.38 15.34
N PRO A 112 -22.01 -32.97 14.32
CA PRO A 112 -21.41 -32.23 13.20
C PRO A 112 -22.42 -31.35 12.45
N LEU A 113 -21.94 -30.31 11.78
CA LEU A 113 -22.77 -29.58 10.82
C LEU A 113 -23.36 -30.55 9.79
N SER A 114 -24.62 -30.32 9.46
CA SER A 114 -25.30 -31.11 8.42
C SER A 114 -24.65 -30.97 7.05
N GLU A 115 -24.20 -29.76 6.72
CA GLU A 115 -23.53 -29.39 5.47
C GLU A 115 -22.37 -28.43 5.74
N ALA A 116 -21.39 -28.43 4.83
CA ALA A 116 -20.31 -27.46 4.85
C ALA A 116 -20.80 -26.08 4.36
N GLY A 117 -20.24 -25.00 4.90
CA GLY A 117 -20.51 -23.63 4.45
C GLY A 117 -19.39 -23.10 3.58
N THR A 118 -19.74 -22.33 2.54
CA THR A 118 -18.74 -21.72 1.63
C THR A 118 -19.19 -20.34 1.19
N LEU A 119 -18.37 -19.33 1.40
CA LEU A 119 -18.64 -17.95 0.97
C LEU A 119 -17.49 -17.43 0.13
N LYS A 120 -17.75 -17.15 -1.15
CA LYS A 120 -16.81 -16.44 -2.02
C LYS A 120 -16.97 -14.94 -1.86
N PHE A 121 -15.87 -14.20 -1.84
CA PHE A 121 -15.93 -12.75 -1.79
C PHE A 121 -14.80 -12.07 -2.57
N THR A 122 -15.13 -10.95 -3.19
CA THR A 122 -14.19 -10.09 -3.91
C THR A 122 -14.06 -8.75 -3.19
N LEU A 123 -12.83 -8.32 -2.94
CA LEU A 123 -12.54 -7.10 -2.20
C LEU A 123 -12.64 -5.87 -3.08
N VAL A 124 -12.94 -4.73 -2.45
CA VAL A 124 -12.73 -3.42 -3.08
C VAL A 124 -11.27 -3.24 -3.47
N ASN A 125 -11.03 -2.53 -4.55
CA ASN A 125 -9.70 -2.30 -5.10
C ASN A 125 -9.00 -1.08 -4.45
N LYS A 126 -9.00 -1.03 -3.11
CA LYS A 126 -8.50 0.11 -2.33
C LYS A 126 -7.92 -0.34 -0.99
N TYR A 127 -6.76 0.21 -0.61
CA TYR A 127 -6.18 0.05 0.73
C TYR A 127 -6.96 0.86 1.77
N SER A 128 -6.95 0.37 3.02
CA SER A 128 -7.61 1.03 4.15
C SER A 128 -6.60 1.52 5.18
N ASP A 129 -6.94 2.64 5.84
CA ASP A 129 -6.18 3.23 6.94
C ASP A 129 -6.61 2.68 8.31
N GLY A 130 -7.56 1.74 8.38
CA GLY A 130 -8.01 1.17 9.65
C GLY A 130 -9.48 0.76 9.70
N THR A 131 -10.00 0.60 10.91
CA THR A 131 -11.41 0.25 11.16
C THR A 131 -12.15 1.37 11.88
N SER A 132 -13.47 1.40 11.72
CA SER A 132 -14.36 2.40 12.34
C SER A 132 -15.66 1.76 12.82
N TYR A 133 -15.57 0.68 13.60
CA TYR A 133 -16.73 0.00 14.16
C TYR A 133 -17.56 0.96 15.04
N LEU A 134 -18.87 1.00 14.80
CA LEU A 134 -19.80 1.93 15.43
C LEU A 134 -19.87 1.70 16.95
N GLY A 135 -19.93 2.79 17.73
CA GLY A 135 -20.06 2.73 19.19
C GLY A 135 -18.76 2.35 19.92
N LEU A 136 -17.65 2.22 19.20
CA LEU A 136 -16.32 1.94 19.74
C LEU A 136 -15.37 3.13 19.51
N PRO A 137 -14.29 3.28 20.31
CA PRO A 137 -13.31 4.33 20.08
C PRO A 137 -12.65 4.20 18.72
N VAL A 138 -12.48 5.31 18.02
CA VAL A 138 -11.81 5.40 16.73
C VAL A 138 -10.64 6.36 16.86
N ILE A 139 -9.48 6.00 16.29
CA ILE A 139 -8.35 6.93 16.16
C ILE A 139 -8.61 7.79 14.93
N ASN A 140 -8.76 9.10 15.13
CA ASN A 140 -9.00 10.06 14.06
C ASN A 140 -7.72 10.49 13.37
N SER A 141 -6.61 10.54 14.10
CA SER A 141 -5.32 10.94 13.56
C SER A 141 -4.15 10.44 14.40
N ASN A 142 -3.00 10.33 13.75
CA ASN A 142 -1.70 10.13 14.36
C ASN A 142 -0.69 11.17 13.84
N THR A 143 0.12 11.69 14.76
CA THR A 143 1.32 12.47 14.46
C THR A 143 2.53 11.80 15.09
N PHE A 144 3.60 11.65 14.31
CA PHE A 144 4.86 11.09 14.77
C PHE A 144 5.72 12.16 15.45
N GLN A 145 6.26 11.86 16.63
CA GLN A 145 7.18 12.75 17.35
C GLN A 145 8.49 12.99 16.59
N HIS A 146 8.97 11.97 15.87
CA HIS A 146 10.14 12.04 15.01
C HIS A 146 9.75 11.78 13.56
N MET A 147 10.23 12.61 12.64
CA MET A 147 9.96 12.52 11.21
C MET A 147 11.09 13.20 10.40
N PRO A 148 12.02 12.44 9.80
CA PRO A 148 12.11 10.98 9.90
C PRO A 148 12.52 10.55 11.32
N LEU A 149 12.29 9.29 11.66
CA LEU A 149 12.84 8.68 12.87
C LEU A 149 14.33 8.42 12.66
N LEU A 150 15.19 8.81 13.60
CA LEU A 150 16.57 8.35 13.59
C LEU A 150 16.68 6.96 14.24
N SER A 151 17.55 6.08 13.75
CA SER A 151 17.78 4.73 14.31
C SER A 151 18.26 4.76 15.77
N SER A 152 18.79 5.90 16.24
CA SER A 152 19.15 6.17 17.64
C SER A 152 17.98 6.59 18.54
N GLN A 153 16.80 6.88 17.96
CA GLN A 153 15.62 7.37 18.66
C GLN A 153 14.57 6.27 18.86
N LYS A 154 13.65 6.49 19.80
CA LYS A 154 12.42 5.71 19.94
C LYS A 154 11.26 6.54 19.42
N GLN A 155 10.41 5.94 18.59
CA GLN A 155 9.28 6.66 18.00
C GLN A 155 8.22 7.02 19.04
N GLY A 156 7.80 8.29 19.06
CA GLY A 156 6.59 8.72 19.77
C GLY A 156 5.38 8.81 18.83
N PHE A 157 4.22 8.38 19.32
CA PHE A 157 2.93 8.42 18.62
C PHE A 157 1.99 9.35 19.39
N ILE A 158 1.56 10.43 18.75
CA ILE A 158 0.60 11.40 19.29
C ILE A 158 -0.76 11.10 18.68
N LEU A 159 -1.63 10.49 19.47
CA LEU A 159 -2.86 9.86 19.00
C LEU A 159 -4.10 10.65 19.45
N ASN A 160 -4.99 10.97 18.52
CA ASN A 160 -6.28 11.57 18.80
C ASN A 160 -7.39 10.53 18.60
N SER A 161 -8.21 10.28 19.62
CA SER A 161 -9.33 9.35 19.53
C SER A 161 -10.67 9.99 19.86
N THR A 162 -11.76 9.41 19.34
CA THR A 162 -13.14 9.84 19.63
C THR A 162 -13.53 9.71 21.11
N ALA A 163 -12.82 8.88 21.89
CA ALA A 163 -13.04 8.68 23.32
C ALA A 163 -12.04 9.46 24.20
N GLY A 164 -11.28 10.39 23.62
CA GLY A 164 -10.30 11.20 24.34
C GLY A 164 -9.23 10.35 25.02
N GLN A 165 -9.06 10.52 26.33
CA GLN A 165 -8.06 9.82 27.15
C GLN A 165 -8.55 8.49 27.73
N ASN A 166 -9.83 8.13 27.54
CA ASN A 166 -10.43 6.92 28.10
C ASN A 166 -10.14 5.66 27.26
N VAL A 167 -8.92 5.57 26.74
CA VAL A 167 -8.46 4.49 25.87
C VAL A 167 -7.03 4.11 26.18
N LYS A 168 -6.66 2.90 25.78
CA LYS A 168 -5.29 2.39 25.76
C LYS A 168 -4.91 1.98 24.36
N TYR A 169 -3.62 2.01 24.07
CA TYR A 169 -3.07 1.69 22.76
C TYR A 169 -2.07 0.54 22.83
N ARG A 170 -2.05 -0.26 21.77
CA ARG A 170 -1.03 -1.29 21.55
C ARG A 170 -0.54 -1.15 20.12
N ILE A 171 0.77 -1.11 19.91
CA ILE A 171 1.33 -0.75 18.60
C ILE A 171 2.28 -1.83 18.11
N PHE A 172 2.04 -2.25 16.87
CA PHE A 172 2.89 -3.16 16.13
C PHE A 172 3.44 -2.45 14.90
N VAL A 173 4.68 -2.75 14.53
CA VAL A 173 5.29 -2.25 13.28
C VAL A 173 5.85 -3.40 12.47
N ALA A 174 5.81 -3.25 11.14
CA ALA A 174 6.49 -4.12 10.20
C ALA A 174 7.32 -3.26 9.24
N GLN A 175 8.45 -3.79 8.78
CA GLN A 175 9.18 -3.23 7.65
C GLN A 175 8.28 -3.31 6.41
N ASP A 176 8.01 -2.17 5.78
CA ASP A 176 7.17 -2.05 4.60
C ASP A 176 8.04 -2.19 3.35
N ASN A 177 8.24 -3.43 2.88
CA ASN A 177 9.05 -3.71 1.70
C ASN A 177 8.20 -3.73 0.42
N PRO A 178 8.81 -3.51 -0.76
CA PRO A 178 8.09 -3.38 -2.04
C PRO A 178 7.20 -4.58 -2.41
N TYR A 179 7.48 -5.78 -1.90
CA TYR A 179 6.78 -7.01 -2.28
C TYR A 179 5.91 -7.62 -1.17
N SER A 180 6.23 -7.35 0.09
CA SER A 180 5.47 -7.85 1.24
C SER A 180 5.82 -7.06 2.49
N ASP A 181 4.88 -7.00 3.43
CA ASP A 181 5.21 -6.57 4.79
C ASP A 181 6.14 -7.61 5.44
N GLY A 182 7.11 -7.13 6.22
CA GLY A 182 7.86 -7.98 7.16
C GLY A 182 6.96 -8.48 8.29
N ALA A 183 7.53 -9.29 9.19
CA ALA A 183 6.80 -9.73 10.37
C ALA A 183 6.46 -8.54 11.29
N PHE A 184 5.21 -8.46 11.73
CA PHE A 184 4.79 -7.46 12.71
C PHE A 184 5.44 -7.74 14.06
N GLN A 185 6.08 -6.72 14.61
CA GLN A 185 6.66 -6.75 15.94
C GLN A 185 5.99 -5.72 16.85
N GLU A 186 5.65 -6.12 18.07
CA GLU A 186 5.14 -5.18 19.05
C GLU A 186 6.25 -4.19 19.46
N ILE A 187 5.90 -2.90 19.52
CA ILE A 187 6.76 -1.80 20.00
C ILE A 187 6.18 -1.12 21.24
N THR A 188 5.07 -1.64 21.76
CA THR A 188 4.56 -1.36 23.11
C THR A 188 4.80 -2.56 24.03
N GLN A 189 4.52 -2.43 25.32
CA GLN A 189 4.48 -3.55 26.26
C GLN A 189 3.04 -3.79 26.70
N ASN A 190 2.24 -4.45 25.86
CA ASN A 190 0.78 -4.54 25.97
C ASN A 190 0.08 -3.19 25.75
N TYR A 191 -1.20 -3.13 26.11
CA TYR A 191 -2.01 -1.92 26.09
C TYR A 191 -1.52 -0.88 27.12
N VAL A 192 -1.01 0.24 26.60
CA VAL A 192 -0.47 1.36 27.39
C VAL A 192 -1.34 2.61 27.26
N SER A 193 -1.38 3.41 28.32
CA SER A 193 -1.94 4.76 28.27
C SER A 193 -0.87 5.75 27.77
N PRO A 194 -1.24 6.79 27.00
CA PRO A 194 -0.30 7.85 26.67
C PRO A 194 0.25 8.54 27.92
N VAL A 195 1.53 8.91 27.90
CA VAL A 195 2.17 9.74 28.92
C VAL A 195 2.39 11.12 28.31
N ASN A 196 1.83 12.17 28.90
CA ASN A 196 1.83 13.53 28.34
C ASN A 196 1.32 13.58 26.89
N GLY A 197 0.30 12.77 26.58
CA GLY A 197 -0.29 12.70 25.23
C GLY A 197 0.50 11.86 24.21
N VAL A 198 1.59 11.20 24.61
CA VAL A 198 2.44 10.41 23.71
C VAL A 198 2.47 8.94 24.12
N VAL A 199 2.31 8.04 23.16
CA VAL A 199 2.66 6.62 23.30
C VAL A 199 4.06 6.43 22.71
N THR A 200 5.05 6.15 23.55
CA THR A 200 6.44 6.00 23.10
C THR A 200 6.79 4.52 22.88
N ALA A 201 7.42 4.23 21.74
CA ALA A 201 7.95 2.91 21.44
C ALA A 201 8.93 2.46 22.54
N ASN A 202 8.90 1.19 22.92
CA ASN A 202 9.79 0.62 23.93
C ASN A 202 11.20 0.33 23.40
N LYS A 203 11.37 0.30 22.07
CA LYS A 203 12.62 -0.02 21.36
C LYS A 203 12.88 0.93 20.19
N ALA A 204 14.15 1.04 19.82
CA ALA A 204 14.58 1.66 18.57
C ALA A 204 14.30 0.73 17.38
N LEU A 205 14.39 1.26 16.17
CA LEU A 205 14.09 0.54 14.93
C LEU A 205 15.25 0.67 13.95
N ASP A 206 15.47 -0.38 13.17
CA ASP A 206 16.51 -0.43 12.14
C ASP A 206 16.18 0.51 10.97
N SER A 207 17.20 1.21 10.49
CA SER A 207 17.13 2.20 9.40
C SER A 207 17.30 1.59 8.01
N GLY A 208 17.83 0.38 7.88
CA GLY A 208 18.26 -0.20 6.61
C GLY A 208 19.30 0.64 5.87
N THR A 209 19.72 0.19 4.69
CA THR A 209 20.76 0.87 3.91
C THR A 209 20.33 2.22 3.33
N ASN A 210 19.08 2.32 2.88
CA ASN A 210 18.55 3.48 2.15
C ASN A 210 17.35 4.09 2.85
N GLY A 211 17.30 4.01 4.19
CA GLY A 211 16.12 4.32 4.98
C GLY A 211 15.05 3.24 4.88
N GLN A 212 14.41 2.93 6.01
CA GLN A 212 13.43 1.88 6.13
C GLN A 212 12.05 2.50 6.33
N LYS A 213 11.13 2.20 5.43
CA LYS A 213 9.72 2.49 5.63
C LYS A 213 9.14 1.47 6.62
N TYR A 214 8.42 1.95 7.62
CA TYR A 214 7.66 1.12 8.54
C TYR A 214 6.18 1.38 8.38
N LYS A 215 5.42 0.29 8.42
CA LYS A 215 3.97 0.30 8.58
C LYS A 215 3.64 0.05 10.04
N ALA A 216 2.92 0.97 10.66
CA ALA A 216 2.43 0.85 12.03
C ALA A 216 0.96 0.44 12.01
N ILE A 217 0.60 -0.58 12.80
CA ILE A 217 -0.79 -0.85 13.19
C ILE A 217 -0.93 -0.43 14.65
N ILE A 218 -1.82 0.53 14.88
CA ILE A 218 -2.09 1.15 16.17
C ILE A 218 -3.48 0.68 16.61
N TYR A 219 -3.52 -0.29 17.51
CA TYR A 219 -4.77 -0.79 18.08
C TYR A 219 -5.22 0.13 19.21
N VAL A 220 -6.52 0.43 19.26
CA VAL A 220 -7.16 1.17 20.35
C VAL A 220 -8.15 0.26 21.07
N ARG A 221 -8.20 0.39 22.40
CA ARG A 221 -9.17 -0.29 23.26
C ARG A 221 -9.68 0.65 24.33
N ARG A 222 -10.98 0.58 24.64
CA ARG A 222 -11.60 1.31 25.76
C ARG A 222 -10.86 1.01 27.07
N ALA A 223 -10.77 2.02 27.93
CA ALA A 223 -10.29 1.81 29.29
C ALA A 223 -11.29 0.96 30.10
N GLY A 224 -10.80 0.24 31.11
CA GLY A 224 -11.63 -0.54 32.03
C GLY A 224 -12.10 -1.91 31.54
N VAL A 225 -11.85 -2.28 30.28
CA VAL A 225 -12.14 -3.64 29.77
C VAL A 225 -10.88 -4.50 29.71
N SER A 226 -11.05 -5.80 29.95
CA SER A 226 -9.98 -6.81 29.85
C SER A 226 -9.74 -7.26 28.41
N THR A 227 -10.77 -7.20 27.54
CA THR A 227 -10.73 -7.59 26.13
C THR A 227 -11.47 -6.59 25.25
N GLY A 228 -10.93 -6.31 24.06
CA GLY A 228 -11.60 -5.55 23.01
C GLY A 228 -12.74 -6.32 22.35
N ALA A 229 -13.56 -5.61 21.58
CA ALA A 229 -14.72 -6.18 20.88
C ALA A 229 -14.35 -7.12 19.71
N HIS A 230 -13.18 -6.93 19.12
CA HIS A 230 -12.67 -7.67 17.97
C HIS A 230 -11.29 -8.26 18.29
N ARG A 231 -10.80 -9.16 17.42
CA ARG A 231 -9.48 -9.76 17.56
C ARG A 231 -8.87 -10.07 16.20
N ASP A 232 -7.57 -9.90 16.09
CA ASP A 232 -6.77 -10.46 15.00
C ASP A 232 -5.63 -11.33 15.55
N MET A 233 -4.66 -11.65 14.70
CA MET A 233 -3.51 -12.48 15.07
C MET A 233 -2.55 -11.80 16.07
N ASN A 234 -2.56 -10.47 16.18
CA ASN A 234 -1.70 -9.72 17.11
C ASN A 234 -2.36 -9.55 18.48
N THR A 235 -3.64 -9.14 18.52
CA THR A 235 -4.30 -8.74 19.78
C THR A 235 -5.82 -8.69 19.66
N ASP A 236 -6.52 -8.68 20.79
CA ASP A 236 -7.87 -8.11 20.88
C ASP A 236 -7.82 -6.58 20.74
N TYR A 237 -8.85 -5.96 20.16
CA TYR A 237 -8.95 -4.51 19.93
C TYR A 237 -10.40 -4.04 19.78
N ASP A 238 -10.66 -2.74 19.92
CA ASP A 238 -11.96 -2.14 19.58
C ASP A 238 -11.95 -1.56 18.17
N ASN A 239 -10.87 -0.86 17.79
CA ASN A 239 -10.55 -0.48 16.42
C ASN A 239 -9.02 -0.46 16.23
N TYR A 240 -8.55 -0.29 15.00
CA TYR A 240 -7.15 0.03 14.73
C TYR A 240 -6.99 1.08 13.65
N TYR A 241 -5.81 1.69 13.62
CA TYR A 241 -5.38 2.70 12.65
C TYR A 241 -4.02 2.30 12.06
N ILE A 242 -3.85 2.51 10.77
CA ILE A 242 -2.63 2.20 10.03
C ILE A 242 -1.97 3.51 9.63
N ASP A 243 -0.69 3.66 9.93
CA ASP A 243 0.11 4.81 9.50
C ASP A 243 1.51 4.37 9.07
N TYR A 244 2.26 5.25 8.43
CA TYR A 244 3.57 4.96 7.87
C TYR A 244 4.58 6.04 8.23
N PHE A 245 5.77 5.61 8.64
CA PHE A 245 6.89 6.50 8.92
C PHE A 245 8.18 5.91 8.36
N ARG A 246 9.23 6.74 8.28
CA ARG A 246 10.55 6.33 7.80
C ARG A 246 11.55 6.38 8.93
N CYS A 247 12.34 5.33 9.09
CA CYS A 247 13.52 5.28 9.95
C CYS A 247 14.78 5.43 9.09
N VAL A 248 15.73 6.27 9.53
CA VAL A 248 16.97 6.58 8.82
C VAL A 248 18.13 6.65 9.81
N ASP A 249 19.37 6.46 9.38
CA ASP A 249 20.51 6.59 10.29
C ASP A 249 20.82 8.04 10.66
N SER A 250 20.68 8.93 9.69
CA SER A 250 20.94 10.35 9.86
C SER A 250 20.11 11.17 8.88
N SER A 251 19.87 12.43 9.26
CA SER A 251 19.38 13.45 8.33
C SER A 251 20.58 14.02 7.55
N SER A 252 20.42 14.25 6.26
CA SER A 252 21.48 14.71 5.35
C SER A 252 20.99 15.83 4.43
N ILE A 253 20.79 17.01 5.00
CA ILE A 253 20.32 18.20 4.28
C ILE A 253 21.45 19.20 4.02
N SER A 254 22.19 19.00 2.93
CA SER A 254 23.16 19.95 2.37
C SER A 254 22.74 20.36 0.97
N ASN A 255 23.16 21.56 0.53
CA ASN A 255 22.82 22.13 -0.78
C ASN A 255 21.31 22.19 -1.06
N VAL A 256 20.53 22.65 -0.06
CA VAL A 256 19.07 22.66 -0.13
C VAL A 256 18.51 24.09 -0.12
N LYS A 257 17.40 24.29 -0.84
CA LYS A 257 16.45 25.37 -0.60
C LYS A 257 15.13 24.79 -0.18
N TYR A 258 14.40 25.59 0.58
CA TYR A 258 13.01 25.31 0.88
C TYR A 258 12.10 26.22 0.07
N THR A 259 11.08 25.64 -0.55
CA THR A 259 10.00 26.38 -1.22
C THR A 259 8.73 26.21 -0.42
N ASN A 260 8.19 27.32 0.09
CA ASN A 260 6.94 27.33 0.85
C ASN A 260 5.75 27.30 -0.11
N TYR A 261 4.71 26.57 0.28
CA TYR A 261 3.44 26.49 -0.40
C TYR A 261 2.31 26.86 0.57
N ASP A 262 1.31 27.59 0.09
CA ASP A 262 0.15 28.02 0.89
C ASP A 262 -0.78 26.85 1.25
N THR A 263 -0.64 25.75 0.52
CA THR A 263 -1.39 24.52 0.73
C THR A 263 -0.87 23.73 1.92
N SER A 264 -1.76 23.22 2.77
CA SER A 264 -1.39 22.27 3.83
C SER A 264 -1.25 20.84 3.28
N LEU A 265 -0.46 20.00 3.95
CA LEU A 265 -0.29 18.60 3.55
C LEU A 265 -1.63 17.85 3.56
N SER A 266 -2.50 18.11 4.56
CA SER A 266 -3.82 17.48 4.66
C SER A 266 -4.75 17.88 3.51
N TYR A 267 -4.74 19.16 3.12
CA TYR A 267 -5.47 19.61 1.94
C TYR A 267 -4.96 18.90 0.68
N GLY A 268 -3.63 18.81 0.51
CA GLY A 268 -3.01 18.11 -0.61
C GLY A 268 -3.44 16.65 -0.70
N VAL A 269 -3.40 15.91 0.41
CA VAL A 269 -3.85 14.52 0.50
C VAL A 269 -5.34 14.39 0.14
N ASN A 270 -6.19 15.29 0.65
CA ASN A 270 -7.63 15.27 0.35
C ASN A 270 -7.90 15.51 -1.14
N LYS A 271 -7.15 16.40 -1.79
CA LYS A 271 -7.24 16.61 -3.24
C LYS A 271 -6.77 15.41 -4.04
N GLN A 272 -5.76 14.66 -3.58
CA GLN A 272 -5.38 13.39 -4.21
C GLN A 272 -6.49 12.33 -4.09
N LEU A 273 -7.20 12.29 -2.96
CA LEU A 273 -8.28 11.31 -2.73
C LEU A 273 -9.56 11.64 -3.50
N ALA A 274 -9.86 12.93 -3.64
CA ALA A 274 -11.01 13.44 -4.38
C ALA A 274 -10.60 13.82 -5.81
N TRP A 275 -9.91 12.92 -6.52
CA TRP A 275 -9.42 13.23 -7.87
C TRP A 275 -10.62 13.45 -8.82
N GLU A 276 -11.00 14.72 -8.99
CA GLU A 276 -12.24 15.14 -9.66
C GLU A 276 -12.29 14.70 -11.14
N SER A 277 -11.14 14.50 -11.76
CA SER A 277 -11.03 14.14 -13.18
C SER A 277 -11.47 12.70 -13.51
N TYR A 278 -11.53 11.80 -12.52
CA TYR A 278 -11.87 10.39 -12.76
C TYR A 278 -12.62 9.77 -11.56
N PRO A 279 -13.97 9.76 -11.57
CA PRO A 279 -14.74 9.08 -10.54
C PRO A 279 -14.43 7.58 -10.57
N ASN A 280 -13.88 7.06 -9.46
CA ASN A 280 -13.36 5.70 -9.25
C ASN A 280 -11.90 5.44 -9.65
N GLU A 281 -11.15 6.46 -10.05
CA GLU A 281 -9.69 6.38 -10.22
C GLU A 281 -9.00 7.36 -9.24
N GLY A 282 -7.76 7.05 -8.88
CA GLY A 282 -7.05 7.71 -7.80
C GLY A 282 -5.57 7.36 -7.82
N PRO A 283 -4.75 7.94 -6.94
CA PRO A 283 -3.36 7.53 -6.81
C PRO A 283 -3.27 6.04 -6.52
N TYR A 284 -2.49 5.31 -7.32
CA TYR A 284 -2.31 3.88 -7.14
C TYR A 284 -1.10 3.61 -6.26
N PHE A 285 -1.16 2.49 -5.55
CA PHE A 285 -0.03 1.90 -4.87
C PHE A 285 -0.06 0.40 -5.14
N SER A 286 1.04 -0.16 -5.62
CA SER A 286 1.14 -1.60 -5.77
C SER A 286 2.36 -2.15 -5.05
N LYS A 287 2.13 -3.21 -4.26
CA LYS A 287 3.17 -4.11 -3.76
C LYS A 287 3.35 -5.36 -4.61
N THR A 288 2.60 -5.47 -5.69
CA THR A 288 2.58 -6.65 -6.57
C THR A 288 2.81 -6.23 -8.01
N ALA A 289 3.03 -7.19 -8.92
CA ALA A 289 3.20 -6.88 -10.34
C ALA A 289 1.97 -6.23 -11.01
N SER A 290 0.81 -6.15 -10.31
CA SER A 290 -0.43 -5.55 -10.83
C SER A 290 -0.65 -4.15 -10.25
N PHE A 291 -0.40 -3.12 -11.07
CA PHE A 291 -0.60 -1.69 -10.74
C PHE A 291 -2.10 -1.29 -10.74
N THR A 292 -2.91 -1.85 -9.84
CA THR A 292 -4.36 -1.58 -9.87
C THR A 292 -4.96 -1.05 -8.57
N ASN A 293 -4.26 -1.12 -7.44
CA ASN A 293 -4.88 -0.89 -6.14
C ASN A 293 -4.81 0.58 -5.71
N LEU A 294 -5.96 1.18 -5.40
CA LEU A 294 -6.01 2.57 -4.93
C LEU A 294 -5.32 2.70 -3.57
N ALA A 295 -4.46 3.71 -3.45
CA ALA A 295 -3.77 4.03 -2.22
C ALA A 295 -4.73 4.55 -1.14
N SER A 296 -4.39 4.26 0.11
CA SER A 296 -5.02 4.84 1.29
C SER A 296 -4.52 6.27 1.55
N ALA A 297 -5.21 7.03 2.41
CA ALA A 297 -4.84 8.40 2.72
C ALA A 297 -3.46 8.47 3.37
N ASN A 298 -3.14 7.53 4.28
CA ASN A 298 -1.85 7.56 4.98
C ASN A 298 -0.69 7.08 4.09
N GLN A 299 -0.94 6.22 3.11
CA GLN A 299 0.06 5.90 2.08
C GLN A 299 0.39 7.12 1.22
N ILE A 300 -0.62 7.86 0.75
CA ILE A 300 -0.44 9.11 0.01
C ILE A 300 0.31 10.12 0.87
N LYS A 301 -0.16 10.35 2.11
CA LYS A 301 0.46 11.26 3.09
C LYS A 301 1.95 10.94 3.30
N TYR A 302 2.32 9.66 3.40
CA TYR A 302 3.70 9.25 3.57
C TYR A 302 4.61 9.74 2.45
N TYR A 303 4.26 9.46 1.18
CA TYR A 303 5.08 9.85 0.04
C TYR A 303 4.98 11.35 -0.28
N MET A 304 3.84 11.98 0.03
CA MET A 304 3.69 13.41 -0.11
C MET A 304 4.47 14.20 0.95
N ASN A 305 4.73 13.67 2.14
CA ASN A 305 5.35 14.45 3.19
C ASN A 305 6.88 14.57 3.00
N PRO A 306 7.43 15.76 2.66
CA PRO A 306 8.86 15.92 2.41
C PRO A 306 9.73 15.63 3.64
N SER A 307 9.19 15.85 4.85
CA SER A 307 9.87 15.55 6.11
C SER A 307 10.20 14.07 6.28
N ASN A 308 9.53 13.17 5.58
CA ASN A 308 9.91 11.75 5.62
C ASN A 308 11.25 11.50 4.92
N PHE A 309 11.71 12.35 4.01
CA PHE A 309 12.77 11.99 3.06
C PHE A 309 13.98 12.92 3.12
N LEU A 310 14.31 13.38 4.33
CA LEU A 310 15.44 14.29 4.58
C LEU A 310 16.77 13.55 4.80
N ASP A 311 16.84 12.27 4.43
CA ASP A 311 18.05 11.43 4.49
C ASP A 311 18.89 11.49 3.21
N SER A 312 20.06 10.86 3.24
CA SER A 312 21.03 10.84 2.13
C SER A 312 20.49 10.20 0.85
N TYR A 313 19.49 9.32 0.95
CA TYR A 313 18.85 8.68 -0.19
C TYR A 313 17.56 9.43 -0.58
N GLY A 314 16.62 9.58 0.36
CA GLY A 314 15.29 10.12 0.13
C GLY A 314 15.28 11.52 -0.49
N LYS A 315 16.29 12.35 -0.19
CA LYS A 315 16.36 13.74 -0.67
C LYS A 315 16.44 13.88 -2.18
N TYR A 316 16.89 12.84 -2.90
CA TYR A 316 17.09 12.90 -4.35
C TYR A 316 15.80 13.03 -5.16
N GLN A 317 14.63 12.78 -4.57
CA GLN A 317 13.37 13.17 -5.23
C GLN A 317 13.18 14.70 -5.34
N PHE A 318 13.91 15.47 -4.53
CA PHE A 318 13.92 16.93 -4.53
C PHE A 318 15.07 17.51 -5.38
N LEU A 319 15.86 16.67 -6.05
CA LEU A 319 16.95 17.11 -6.91
C LEU A 319 16.40 18.03 -8.00
N LYS A 320 17.05 19.19 -8.20
CA LYS A 320 16.76 20.08 -9.32
C LYS A 320 17.14 19.40 -10.63
N LEU A 321 16.20 19.40 -11.56
CA LEU A 321 16.33 18.68 -12.82
C LEU A 321 16.89 19.52 -13.96
N SER A 322 17.53 20.66 -13.67
CA SER A 322 18.29 21.43 -14.67
C SER A 322 19.51 20.64 -15.16
N TYR A 323 19.98 20.96 -16.36
CA TYR A 323 21.18 20.31 -16.89
C TYR A 323 22.42 20.74 -16.10
N GLU A 324 23.27 19.78 -15.77
CA GLU A 324 24.61 19.98 -15.22
C GLU A 324 25.60 19.14 -16.02
N ASP A 325 26.76 19.73 -16.32
CA ASP A 325 27.84 19.05 -17.01
C ASP A 325 28.64 18.19 -16.02
N GLY A 326 29.14 17.02 -16.45
CA GLY A 326 29.95 16.16 -15.59
C GLY A 326 29.89 14.66 -15.90
N ILE A 327 28.82 14.16 -16.51
CA ILE A 327 28.73 12.75 -16.94
C ILE A 327 29.38 12.62 -18.31
N SER A 328 30.44 11.82 -18.42
CA SER A 328 31.08 11.53 -19.70
C SER A 328 30.24 10.56 -20.54
N VAL A 329 30.43 10.60 -21.87
CA VAL A 329 29.78 9.67 -22.80
C VAL A 329 30.16 8.22 -22.48
N ASP A 330 31.42 7.97 -22.11
CA ASP A 330 31.92 6.64 -21.79
C ASP A 330 31.31 6.10 -20.49
N ASP A 331 31.25 6.91 -19.44
CA ASP A 331 30.61 6.51 -18.17
C ASP A 331 29.13 6.19 -18.38
N LEU A 332 28.43 7.02 -19.16
CA LEU A 332 27.03 6.79 -19.45
C LEU A 332 26.83 5.54 -20.33
N ASN A 333 27.67 5.33 -21.34
CA ASN A 333 27.61 4.11 -22.15
C ASN A 333 27.90 2.85 -21.33
N ASN A 334 28.82 2.92 -20.37
CA ASN A 334 29.10 1.83 -19.42
C ASN A 334 27.87 1.54 -18.55
N PHE A 335 27.20 2.57 -18.04
CA PHE A 335 25.95 2.41 -17.28
C PHE A 335 24.82 1.76 -18.11
N LEU A 336 24.74 2.15 -19.39
CA LEU A 336 23.72 1.69 -20.35
C LEU A 336 24.04 0.35 -21.02
N ALA A 337 25.21 -0.25 -20.79
CA ALA A 337 25.70 -1.42 -21.53
C ALA A 337 24.74 -2.62 -21.56
N ASN A 338 23.95 -2.79 -20.48
CA ASN A 338 22.97 -3.88 -20.32
C ASN A 338 21.52 -3.37 -20.22
N LYS A 339 21.22 -2.18 -20.75
CA LYS A 339 19.90 -1.53 -20.63
C LYS A 339 19.12 -1.56 -21.95
N GLY A 340 19.07 -2.75 -22.56
CA GLY A 340 18.29 -2.99 -23.78
C GLY A 340 18.62 -2.02 -24.91
N ILE A 341 17.58 -1.37 -25.45
CA ILE A 341 17.69 -0.42 -26.57
C ILE A 341 18.56 0.80 -26.26
N PHE A 342 18.82 1.11 -24.97
CA PHE A 342 19.62 2.29 -24.60
C PHE A 342 21.13 2.06 -24.71
N LYS A 343 21.59 0.83 -24.95
CA LYS A 343 23.01 0.52 -25.12
C LYS A 343 23.62 1.38 -26.23
N GLY A 344 24.68 2.12 -25.89
CA GLY A 344 25.42 2.96 -26.85
C GLY A 344 24.81 4.34 -27.12
N HIS A 345 23.68 4.69 -26.49
CA HIS A 345 23.00 5.98 -26.68
C HIS A 345 23.40 7.05 -25.67
N GLY A 346 24.53 6.92 -24.98
CA GLY A 346 24.98 7.90 -23.98
C GLY A 346 25.14 9.31 -24.55
N GLN A 347 25.71 9.43 -25.76
CA GLN A 347 25.84 10.72 -26.45
C GLN A 347 24.48 11.35 -26.77
N ASP A 348 23.50 10.54 -27.16
CA ASP A 348 22.15 11.01 -27.51
C ASP A 348 21.43 11.57 -26.27
N PHE A 349 21.53 10.86 -25.14
CA PHE A 349 20.99 11.34 -23.86
C PHE A 349 21.64 12.65 -23.41
N ILE A 350 22.97 12.75 -23.48
CA ILE A 350 23.70 13.98 -23.10
C ILE A 350 23.30 15.15 -23.99
N ASN A 351 23.22 14.94 -25.31
CA ASN A 351 22.82 15.98 -26.25
C ASN A 351 21.38 16.45 -26.02
N ALA A 352 20.45 15.51 -25.85
CA ALA A 352 19.05 15.81 -25.59
C ALA A 352 18.86 16.55 -24.25
N ALA A 353 19.54 16.11 -23.20
CA ALA A 353 19.54 16.73 -21.88
C ALA A 353 20.07 18.17 -21.95
N LYS A 354 21.22 18.38 -22.59
CA LYS A 354 21.85 19.69 -22.74
C LYS A 354 20.98 20.66 -23.56
N ALA A 355 20.45 20.21 -24.70
CA ALA A 355 19.62 21.04 -25.57
C ALA A 355 18.32 21.50 -24.89
N ASN A 356 17.82 20.72 -23.93
CA ASN A 356 16.54 20.97 -23.27
C ASN A 356 16.68 21.45 -21.82
N ASN A 357 17.89 21.73 -21.34
CA ASN A 357 18.18 22.07 -19.94
C ASN A 357 17.53 21.08 -18.94
N ILE A 358 17.81 19.79 -19.12
CA ILE A 358 17.36 18.70 -18.25
C ILE A 358 18.56 17.94 -17.69
N SER A 359 18.47 17.46 -16.46
CA SER A 359 19.46 16.56 -15.84
C SER A 359 19.58 15.23 -16.62
N VAL A 360 20.81 14.87 -17.00
CA VAL A 360 21.13 13.60 -17.68
C VAL A 360 20.70 12.40 -16.83
N SER A 361 21.02 12.44 -15.53
CA SER A 361 20.72 11.33 -14.61
C SER A 361 19.21 11.13 -14.44
N TYR A 362 18.43 12.21 -14.43
CA TYR A 362 16.98 12.10 -14.45
C TYR A 362 16.45 11.54 -15.77
N LEU A 363 16.87 12.11 -16.91
CA LEU A 363 16.34 11.72 -18.23
C LEU A 363 16.54 10.22 -18.49
N VAL A 364 17.72 9.69 -18.14
CA VAL A 364 18.06 8.27 -18.26
C VAL A 364 17.26 7.42 -17.26
N SER A 365 17.21 7.83 -15.99
CA SER A 365 16.46 7.10 -14.95
C SER A 365 14.98 6.96 -15.31
N HIS A 366 14.38 8.05 -15.78
CA HIS A 366 13.00 8.12 -16.22
C HIS A 366 12.77 7.19 -17.42
N ALA A 367 13.57 7.30 -18.48
CA ALA A 367 13.46 6.44 -19.65
C ALA A 367 13.53 4.95 -19.28
N MET A 368 14.41 4.58 -18.35
CA MET A 368 14.54 3.20 -17.88
C MET A 368 13.33 2.72 -17.06
N LEU A 369 12.76 3.58 -16.21
CA LEU A 369 11.59 3.24 -15.40
C LEU A 369 10.37 2.99 -16.29
N GLU A 370 10.08 3.90 -17.21
CA GLU A 370 8.89 3.84 -18.07
C GLU A 370 8.91 2.69 -19.07
N THR A 371 10.09 2.17 -19.40
CA THR A 371 10.26 1.18 -20.46
C THR A 371 10.65 -0.21 -19.95
N GLY A 372 10.74 -0.41 -18.63
CA GLY A 372 11.26 -1.66 -18.06
C GLY A 372 12.68 -1.94 -18.56
N LEU A 373 13.59 -0.99 -18.38
CA LEU A 373 14.99 -1.05 -18.85
C LEU A 373 15.13 -1.16 -20.38
N GLY A 374 14.22 -0.52 -21.12
CA GLY A 374 14.25 -0.45 -22.59
C GLY A 374 13.63 -1.66 -23.28
N THR A 375 12.91 -2.52 -22.57
CA THR A 375 12.39 -3.80 -23.08
C THR A 375 10.90 -3.80 -23.43
N SER A 376 10.16 -2.76 -23.03
CA SER A 376 8.72 -2.61 -23.33
C SER A 376 8.41 -2.62 -24.83
N TYR A 377 7.15 -2.89 -25.17
CA TYR A 377 6.66 -2.86 -26.57
C TYR A 377 6.95 -1.51 -27.27
N LEU A 378 6.68 -0.40 -26.58
CA LEU A 378 6.88 0.97 -27.07
C LEU A 378 8.35 1.37 -27.22
N SER A 379 9.28 0.71 -26.52
CA SER A 379 10.71 1.05 -26.53
C SER A 379 11.57 0.11 -27.37
N SER A 380 11.20 -1.16 -27.46
CA SER A 380 12.04 -2.24 -28.03
C SER A 380 12.11 -2.27 -29.55
N GLY A 381 11.49 -1.30 -30.24
CA GLY A 381 11.36 -1.26 -31.70
C GLY A 381 10.29 -2.22 -32.26
N GLN A 382 9.44 -2.76 -31.39
CA GLN A 382 8.30 -3.60 -31.78
C GLN A 382 7.07 -2.79 -32.19
N ALA A 383 6.91 -1.60 -31.60
CA ALA A 383 5.82 -0.69 -31.90
C ALA A 383 5.84 -0.24 -33.37
N LYS A 384 4.66 -0.36 -34.02
CA LYS A 384 4.44 0.10 -35.38
C LYS A 384 3.14 0.88 -35.46
N TYR A 385 3.18 1.97 -36.21
CA TYR A 385 1.98 2.73 -36.57
C TYR A 385 2.06 3.08 -38.06
N ASN A 386 0.96 2.87 -38.80
CA ASN A 386 0.92 3.02 -40.26
C ASN A 386 2.08 2.33 -40.99
N GLY A 387 2.44 1.11 -40.55
CA GLY A 387 3.51 0.31 -41.14
C GLY A 387 4.94 0.74 -40.80
N LYS A 388 5.13 1.85 -40.08
CA LYS A 388 6.45 2.39 -39.71
C LYS A 388 6.78 2.08 -38.26
N VAL A 389 8.03 1.68 -37.99
CA VAL A 389 8.54 1.48 -36.63
C VAL A 389 8.65 2.83 -35.92
N VAL A 390 8.22 2.86 -34.67
CA VAL A 390 8.24 4.04 -33.80
C VAL A 390 8.80 3.69 -32.42
N TYR A 391 9.26 4.70 -31.70
CA TYR A 391 9.86 4.56 -30.37
C TYR A 391 9.25 5.59 -29.41
N ASN A 392 8.87 5.17 -28.21
CA ASN A 392 8.40 6.04 -27.13
C ASN A 392 9.01 5.59 -25.81
N PHE A 393 9.88 6.41 -25.23
CA PHE A 393 10.67 6.06 -24.05
C PHE A 393 10.13 6.64 -22.73
N PHE A 394 9.06 7.44 -22.79
CA PHE A 394 8.57 8.20 -21.64
C PHE A 394 7.05 8.07 -21.46
N GLY A 395 6.42 7.10 -22.15
CA GLY A 395 4.97 6.87 -22.09
C GLY A 395 4.13 8.04 -22.63
N ILE A 396 4.71 8.94 -23.43
CA ILE A 396 4.04 10.19 -23.84
C ILE A 396 2.86 9.85 -24.75
N GLY A 397 1.65 10.26 -24.34
CA GLY A 397 0.42 9.98 -25.09
C GLY A 397 -0.10 8.55 -24.98
N ALA A 398 0.50 7.69 -24.13
CA ALA A 398 -0.09 6.42 -23.78
C ALA A 398 -1.25 6.66 -22.79
N VAL A 399 -2.43 6.13 -23.10
CA VAL A 399 -3.63 6.22 -22.25
C VAL A 399 -4.02 4.83 -21.76
N ASP A 400 -4.63 4.72 -20.58
CA ASP A 400 -4.88 3.44 -19.92
C ASP A 400 -5.73 2.46 -20.74
N SER A 401 -6.63 2.96 -21.60
CA SER A 401 -7.51 2.13 -22.44
C SER A 401 -6.79 1.46 -23.62
N ASP A 402 -5.72 2.09 -24.14
CA ASP A 402 -4.88 1.55 -25.21
C ASP A 402 -3.47 2.18 -25.17
N PRO A 403 -2.64 1.80 -24.18
CA PRO A 403 -1.36 2.46 -23.96
C PRO A 403 -0.38 2.20 -25.11
N ASN A 404 -0.45 1.01 -25.71
CA ASN A 404 0.41 0.64 -26.83
C ASN A 404 -0.03 1.32 -28.13
N GLY A 405 -1.33 1.36 -28.45
CA GLY A 405 -1.83 1.97 -29.67
C GLY A 405 -1.67 3.48 -29.67
N GLU A 406 -2.18 4.17 -28.64
CA GLU A 406 -2.10 5.64 -28.56
C GLU A 406 -0.65 6.12 -28.34
N GLY A 407 0.14 5.38 -27.56
CA GLY A 407 1.57 5.67 -27.42
C GLY A 407 2.36 5.53 -28.73
N SER A 408 2.01 4.54 -29.57
CA SER A 408 2.61 4.34 -30.90
C SER A 408 2.18 5.42 -31.89
N LYS A 409 0.90 5.79 -31.87
CA LYS A 409 0.34 6.88 -32.67
C LYS A 409 1.04 8.20 -32.34
N LYS A 410 1.17 8.52 -31.06
CA LYS A 410 1.84 9.74 -30.60
C LYS A 410 3.29 9.81 -31.10
N ALA A 411 4.03 8.70 -30.98
CA ALA A 411 5.39 8.61 -31.47
C ALA A 411 5.50 8.78 -32.99
N TYR A 412 4.51 8.29 -33.75
CA TYR A 412 4.46 8.49 -35.20
C TYR A 412 4.25 9.97 -35.57
N GLU A 413 3.29 10.63 -34.91
CA GLU A 413 2.97 12.05 -35.13
C GLU A 413 4.13 12.98 -34.80
N GLU A 414 4.91 12.66 -33.77
CA GLU A 414 6.11 13.41 -33.36
C GLU A 414 7.37 13.02 -34.16
N GLY A 415 7.28 12.05 -35.06
CA GLY A 415 8.38 11.63 -35.93
C GLY A 415 9.48 10.81 -35.23
N TRP A 416 9.16 10.11 -34.14
CA TRP A 416 10.10 9.32 -33.35
C TRP A 416 10.42 7.96 -33.98
N PHE A 417 11.05 8.01 -35.15
CA PHE A 417 11.32 6.83 -35.99
C PHE A 417 12.67 6.16 -35.69
N THR A 418 13.47 6.74 -34.81
CA THR A 418 14.73 6.16 -34.32
C THR A 418 14.83 6.39 -32.81
N PRO A 419 15.64 5.59 -32.09
CA PRO A 419 15.90 5.82 -30.67
C PRO A 419 16.39 7.25 -30.38
N GLN A 420 17.29 7.79 -31.21
CA GLN A 420 17.82 9.15 -31.05
C GLN A 420 16.74 10.23 -31.13
N LEU A 421 15.83 10.10 -32.09
CA LEU A 421 14.71 11.03 -32.25
C LEU A 421 13.73 10.94 -31.08
N ALA A 422 13.47 9.73 -30.57
CA ALA A 422 12.62 9.52 -29.40
C ALA A 422 13.24 10.07 -28.09
N ILE A 423 14.55 9.91 -27.90
CA ILE A 423 15.27 10.51 -26.75
C ILE A 423 15.18 12.03 -26.82
N SER A 424 15.50 12.62 -27.98
CA SER A 424 15.48 14.07 -28.17
C SER A 424 14.09 14.67 -28.02
N GLY A 425 13.09 14.11 -28.71
CA GLY A 425 11.71 14.60 -28.67
C GLY A 425 11.05 14.39 -27.31
N GLY A 426 11.32 13.26 -26.64
CA GLY A 426 10.87 13.03 -25.27
C GLY A 426 11.47 14.02 -24.28
N ALA A 427 12.78 14.30 -24.37
CA ALA A 427 13.42 15.33 -23.54
C ALA A 427 12.82 16.73 -23.78
N GLN A 428 12.55 17.08 -25.05
CA GLN A 428 11.89 18.35 -25.38
C GLN A 428 10.49 18.44 -24.77
N TRP A 429 9.71 17.37 -24.86
CA TRP A 429 8.37 17.32 -24.28
C TRP A 429 8.40 17.44 -22.76
N LEU A 430 9.29 16.70 -22.08
CA LEU A 430 9.50 16.78 -20.62
C LEU A 430 9.89 18.19 -20.17
N SER A 431 10.79 18.83 -20.93
CA SER A 431 11.27 20.19 -20.64
C SER A 431 10.13 21.20 -20.72
N LYS A 432 9.41 21.19 -21.83
CA LYS A 432 8.32 22.13 -22.11
C LYS A 432 7.11 21.92 -21.20
N SER A 433 6.78 20.67 -20.90
CA SER A 433 5.56 20.34 -20.15
C SER A 433 5.76 20.47 -18.64
N TYR A 434 6.94 20.14 -18.11
CA TYR A 434 7.19 20.09 -16.66
C TYR A 434 8.36 20.97 -16.21
N ILE A 435 9.58 20.63 -16.60
CA ILE A 435 10.81 21.09 -15.92
C ILE A 435 11.08 22.58 -16.15
N ASN A 436 11.01 23.01 -17.41
CA ASN A 436 11.20 24.40 -17.83
C ASN A 436 9.87 25.06 -18.22
N ASN A 437 8.75 24.49 -17.80
CA ASN A 437 7.42 25.08 -18.03
C ASN A 437 7.27 26.36 -17.21
N ALA A 438 6.93 27.47 -17.87
CA ALA A 438 6.83 28.79 -17.23
C ALA A 438 5.69 28.88 -16.19
N ASN A 439 4.65 28.04 -16.32
CA ASN A 439 3.47 28.06 -15.46
C ASN A 439 3.62 27.07 -14.29
N TYR A 440 3.85 25.79 -14.58
CA TYR A 440 3.85 24.72 -13.56
C TYR A 440 5.17 24.65 -12.78
N LYS A 441 6.31 24.94 -13.41
CA LYS A 441 7.67 24.91 -12.80
C LYS A 441 7.94 23.64 -11.97
N GLN A 442 7.57 22.48 -12.51
CA GLN A 442 7.76 21.18 -11.86
C GLN A 442 9.17 20.65 -12.14
N ASP A 443 10.14 21.32 -11.49
CA ASP A 443 11.57 21.19 -11.74
C ASP A 443 12.30 20.24 -10.77
N THR A 444 11.54 19.42 -10.04
CA THR A 444 11.99 18.26 -9.25
C THR A 444 11.02 17.10 -9.50
N ILE A 445 11.49 15.86 -9.37
CA ILE A 445 10.66 14.66 -9.59
C ILE A 445 9.47 14.66 -8.62
N TYR A 446 9.70 15.12 -7.38
CA TYR A 446 8.65 15.34 -6.41
C TYR A 446 7.57 16.30 -6.94
N LYS A 447 7.95 17.46 -7.48
CA LYS A 447 6.98 18.45 -7.99
C LYS A 447 6.22 17.91 -9.20
N MET A 448 6.88 17.13 -10.06
CA MET A 448 6.23 16.45 -11.19
C MET A 448 5.18 15.45 -10.72
N ARG A 449 5.45 14.70 -9.65
CA ARG A 449 4.48 13.75 -9.10
C ARG A 449 3.33 14.42 -8.37
N TRP A 450 3.63 15.38 -7.50
CA TRP A 450 2.66 15.85 -6.50
C TRP A 450 2.04 17.20 -6.80
N ASN A 451 2.71 18.04 -7.59
CA ASN A 451 2.35 19.43 -7.84
C ASN A 451 1.93 20.17 -6.56
N PRO A 452 2.84 20.42 -5.60
CA PRO A 452 2.50 21.07 -4.33
C PRO A 452 1.89 22.47 -4.47
N ALA A 453 2.07 23.14 -5.63
CA ALA A 453 1.43 24.42 -5.93
C ALA A 453 -0.08 24.28 -6.17
N ASP A 454 -0.50 23.17 -6.80
CA ASP A 454 -1.90 22.85 -7.08
C ASP A 454 -2.12 21.32 -7.03
N PRO A 455 -2.23 20.74 -5.82
CA PRO A 455 -2.23 19.29 -5.67
C PRO A 455 -3.38 18.60 -6.41
N GLY A 456 -3.04 17.56 -7.16
CA GLY A 456 -3.98 16.77 -7.96
C GLY A 456 -4.10 17.23 -9.41
N GLN A 457 -3.49 18.39 -9.74
CA GLN A 457 -3.43 18.90 -11.11
C GLN A 457 -2.05 18.65 -11.74
N HIS A 458 -2.04 18.41 -13.05
CA HIS A 458 -0.82 18.31 -13.87
C HIS A 458 0.27 17.39 -13.27
N GLN A 459 -0.14 16.18 -12.86
CA GLN A 459 0.77 15.17 -12.31
C GLN A 459 1.31 14.27 -13.40
N TYR A 460 2.58 13.86 -13.29
CA TYR A 460 3.21 13.00 -14.28
C TYR A 460 2.71 11.55 -14.21
N ALA A 461 2.46 11.04 -13.00
CA ALA A 461 2.18 9.64 -12.75
C ALA A 461 1.14 9.46 -11.64
N THR A 462 0.44 8.33 -11.68
CA THR A 462 -0.55 7.92 -10.68
C THR A 462 0.07 7.12 -9.52
N ASP A 463 1.18 6.40 -9.74
CA ASP A 463 1.91 5.66 -8.69
C ASP A 463 2.45 6.63 -7.62
N ILE A 464 2.02 6.46 -6.37
CA ILE A 464 2.45 7.30 -5.24
C ILE A 464 3.94 7.18 -4.92
N SER A 465 4.60 6.10 -5.35
CA SER A 465 6.03 5.85 -5.14
C SER A 465 6.91 6.25 -6.33
N TRP A 466 6.31 6.75 -7.43
CA TRP A 466 7.00 7.06 -8.68
C TRP A 466 8.23 7.97 -8.52
N SER A 467 8.17 8.98 -7.65
CA SER A 467 9.32 9.85 -7.39
C SER A 467 10.47 9.14 -6.69
N TYR A 468 10.14 8.23 -5.75
CA TYR A 468 11.11 7.47 -4.97
C TYR A 468 11.78 6.37 -5.79
N ASN A 469 11.03 5.73 -6.70
CA ASN A 469 11.50 4.60 -7.51
C ASN A 469 12.63 4.98 -8.49
N GLN A 470 12.79 6.27 -8.79
CA GLN A 470 13.83 6.78 -9.70
C GLN A 470 15.17 7.09 -9.00
N ILE A 471 15.18 7.19 -7.66
CA ILE A 471 16.33 7.70 -6.89
C ILE A 471 17.58 6.84 -7.10
N SER A 472 17.46 5.51 -7.06
CA SER A 472 18.61 4.61 -7.14
C SER A 472 19.45 4.83 -8.41
N ASN A 473 18.80 4.91 -9.57
CA ASN A 473 19.50 5.16 -10.83
C ASN A 473 20.14 6.56 -10.86
N ILE A 474 19.45 7.57 -10.33
CA ILE A 474 19.97 8.95 -10.27
C ILE A 474 21.23 9.02 -9.42
N ILE A 475 21.20 8.43 -8.22
CA ILE A 475 22.37 8.36 -7.34
C ILE A 475 23.50 7.60 -8.04
N ASN A 476 23.23 6.42 -8.62
CA ASN A 476 24.27 5.64 -9.28
C ASN A 476 25.00 6.42 -10.39
N MET A 477 24.28 7.22 -11.17
CA MET A 477 24.89 8.08 -12.21
C MET A 477 25.64 9.27 -11.63
N ILE A 478 25.15 9.90 -10.57
CA ILE A 478 25.87 10.98 -9.89
C ILE A 478 27.17 10.44 -9.25
N ASN A 479 27.14 9.22 -8.71
CA ASN A 479 28.32 8.56 -8.14
C ASN A 479 29.42 8.31 -9.19
N MET A 480 29.05 8.13 -10.47
CA MET A 480 30.00 7.95 -11.58
C MET A 480 30.71 9.26 -11.96
N ALA A 481 30.11 10.41 -11.63
CA ALA A 481 30.65 11.73 -11.89
C ALA A 481 30.78 12.54 -10.59
N PRO A 482 31.82 12.29 -9.76
CA PRO A 482 31.92 12.87 -8.42
C PRO A 482 31.91 14.41 -8.38
N SER A 483 32.28 15.08 -9.47
CA SER A 483 32.15 16.53 -9.61
C SER A 483 30.72 17.02 -9.41
N LEU A 484 29.71 16.22 -9.80
CA LEU A 484 28.30 16.56 -9.66
C LEU A 484 27.85 16.64 -8.20
N TYR A 485 28.47 15.91 -7.26
CA TYR A 485 28.07 15.98 -5.85
C TYR A 485 28.19 17.39 -5.26
N GLN A 486 29.08 18.22 -5.81
CA GLN A 486 29.31 19.57 -5.33
C GLN A 486 28.33 20.58 -5.95
N THR A 487 27.74 20.26 -7.11
CA THR A 487 26.87 21.16 -7.86
C THR A 487 25.39 20.85 -7.67
N VAL A 488 25.06 19.57 -7.43
CA VAL A 488 23.67 19.15 -7.25
C VAL A 488 23.00 19.90 -6.11
N TYR A 489 21.78 20.32 -6.39
CA TYR A 489 20.98 21.17 -5.51
C TYR A 489 19.58 20.59 -5.35
N PHE A 490 19.04 20.69 -4.15
CA PHE A 490 17.73 20.15 -3.80
C PHE A 490 16.74 21.26 -3.46
N ASP A 491 15.55 21.23 -4.03
CA ASP A 491 14.45 22.14 -3.70
C ASP A 491 13.35 21.38 -2.95
N ILE A 492 13.37 21.51 -1.63
CA ILE A 492 12.52 20.78 -0.69
C ILE A 492 11.22 21.57 -0.46
N PRO A 493 10.06 21.00 -0.80
CA PRO A 493 8.77 21.62 -0.52
C PRO A 493 8.49 21.74 0.98
N LYS A 494 7.84 22.83 1.38
CA LYS A 494 7.26 23.05 2.70
C LYS A 494 5.79 23.40 2.55
N TYR A 495 4.91 22.50 2.97
CA TYR A 495 3.48 22.76 3.07
C TYR A 495 3.18 23.70 4.24
N ALA A 496 2.08 24.44 4.15
CA ALA A 496 1.54 25.23 5.26
C ALA A 496 1.21 24.32 6.45
N GLN A 497 1.48 24.84 7.66
CA GLN A 497 1.23 24.14 8.92
C GLN A 497 -0.23 24.23 9.35
#